data_AF-A0A1W6Q3L5-F1
#
_entry.id   AF-A0A1W6Q3L5-F1
#
_cell.length_a   1.000
_cell.length_b   1.000
_cell.length_c   1.000
_cell.angle_alpha   90.00
_cell.angle_beta   90.00
_cell.angle_gamma   90.00
#
_symmetry.space_group_name_H-M   'P 1'
#
loop_
_entity.id
_entity.type
_entity.pdbx_description
1 polymer ?
#
loop_
_entity_poly.entity_id
_entity_poly.type
_entity_poly.pdbx_seq_one_letter_code
_entity_poly.pdbx_strand_id
1 'polypeptide(L)'
;MLDVLIRRALDIVRRTDRLIEAASGLLDRHDLDEVERYELDYEIERLRDAVLAVDEAVRSLARRSERWPEVARVHALQTTLH
;
A
#
# COMPACT_ATOMS: atom_id res chain seq x y z
N MET A 1 -8.35 -7.78 -14.72
CA MET A 1 -8.58 -6.32 -14.48
C MET A 1 -8.21 -5.96 -13.04
N LEU A 2 -8.70 -6.70 -12.04
CA LEU A 2 -8.33 -6.51 -10.64
C LEU A 2 -6.82 -6.64 -10.39
N ASP A 3 -6.14 -7.58 -11.05
CA ASP A 3 -4.67 -7.75 -10.95
C ASP A 3 -3.89 -6.50 -11.40
N VAL A 4 -4.37 -5.83 -12.45
CA VAL A 4 -3.76 -4.59 -12.96
C VAL A 4 -3.95 -3.45 -11.95
N LEU A 5 -5.11 -3.39 -11.29
CA LEU A 5 -5.38 -2.40 -10.24
C LEU A 5 -4.53 -2.66 -9.00
N ILE A 6 -4.43 -3.91 -8.54
CA ILE A 6 -3.58 -4.32 -7.41
C ILE A 6 -2.12 -3.95 -7.70
N ARG A 7 -1.61 -4.27 -8.90
CA ARG A 7 -0.23 -3.95 -9.28
C ARG A 7 0.03 -2.45 -9.28
N ARG A 8 -0.88 -1.66 -9.86
CA ARG A 8 -0.79 -0.19 -9.85
C ARG A 8 -0.84 0.39 -8.44
N ALA A 9 -1.68 -0.16 -7.56
CA ALA A 9 -1.77 0.27 -6.18
C ALA A 9 -0.47 0.00 -5.42
N LEU A 10 0.14 -1.19 -5.59
CA LEU A 10 1.45 -1.51 -5.02
C LEU A 10 2.56 -0.60 -5.58
N ASP A 11 2.51 -0.27 -6.87
CA ASP A 11 3.47 0.68 -7.47
C ASP A 11 3.33 2.09 -6.90
N ILE A 12 2.10 2.55 -6.62
CA ILE A 12 1.83 3.83 -5.95
C ILE A 12 2.41 3.82 -4.55
N VAL A 13 2.08 2.80 -3.73
CA VAL A 13 2.64 2.62 -2.37
C VAL A 13 4.16 2.74 -2.40
N ARG A 14 4.82 1.99 -3.30
CA ARG A 14 6.29 1.99 -3.41
C ARG A 14 6.87 3.35 -3.82
N ARG A 15 6.16 4.12 -4.65
CA ARG A 15 6.58 5.49 -5.01
C ARG A 15 6.39 6.43 -3.83
N THR A 16 5.31 6.29 -3.08
CA THR A 16 5.06 7.11 -1.88
C THR A 16 6.08 6.81 -0.79
N ASP A 17 6.47 5.55 -0.57
CA ASP A 17 7.57 5.20 0.34
C ASP A 17 8.87 5.94 -0.01
N ARG A 18 9.24 5.99 -1.30
CA ARG A 18 10.43 6.72 -1.75
C ARG A 18 10.30 8.23 -1.53
N LEU A 19 9.10 8.79 -1.65
CA LEU A 19 8.85 10.20 -1.35
C LEU A 19 8.99 10.46 0.15
N ILE A 20 8.52 9.55 1.00
CA ILE A 20 8.70 9.60 2.45
C ILE A 20 10.18 9.53 2.80
N GLU A 21 10.94 8.61 2.20
CA GLU A 21 12.40 8.51 2.38
C GLU A 21 13.11 9.82 1.98
N ALA A 22 12.73 10.40 0.84
CA ALA A 22 13.28 11.67 0.38
C ALA A 22 12.91 12.83 1.34
N ALA A 23 11.69 12.85 1.87
CA ALA A 23 11.24 13.83 2.85
C ALA A 23 11.97 13.67 4.19
N SER A 24 12.21 12.44 4.65
CA SER A 24 13.03 12.18 5.84
C SER A 24 14.45 12.73 5.69
N GLY A 25 15.03 12.65 4.49
CA GLY A 25 16.34 13.28 4.22
C GLY A 25 16.33 14.81 4.27
N LEU A 26 15.15 15.46 4.25
CA LEU A 26 15.06 16.92 4.46
C LEU A 26 15.20 17.29 5.94
N LEU A 27 14.85 16.39 6.87
CA LEU A 27 14.99 16.64 8.31
C LEU A 27 16.45 16.86 8.74
N ASP A 28 17.38 16.23 8.02
CA ASP A 28 18.82 16.34 8.26
C ASP A 28 19.43 17.67 7.77
N ARG A 29 18.65 18.52 7.08
CA ARG A 29 19.17 19.78 6.57
C ARG A 29 19.19 20.85 7.69
N HIS A 30 20.28 21.62 7.72
CA HIS A 30 20.53 22.65 8.73
C HIS A 30 19.68 23.93 8.57
N ASP A 31 18.80 23.98 7.57
CA ASP A 31 17.96 25.15 7.26
C ASP A 31 16.58 25.14 7.94
N LEU A 32 16.21 24.07 8.65
CA LEU A 32 14.97 23.99 9.41
C LEU A 32 15.15 24.42 10.86
N ASP A 33 14.24 25.25 11.37
CA ASP A 33 14.13 25.50 12.81
C ASP A 33 13.51 24.29 13.55
N GLU A 34 13.49 24.34 14.88
CA GLU A 34 13.01 23.24 15.72
C GLU A 34 11.50 22.95 15.51
N VAL A 35 10.69 23.99 15.29
CA VAL A 35 9.25 23.86 15.07
C VAL A 35 9.01 23.27 13.68
N GLU A 36 9.67 23.81 12.66
CA GLU A 36 9.59 23.31 11.29
C GLU A 36 10.04 21.84 11.21
N ARG A 37 11.09 21.46 11.93
CA ARG A 37 11.56 20.07 11.99
C ARG A 37 10.52 19.17 12.65
N TYR A 38 9.92 19.59 13.75
CA TYR A 38 8.88 18.82 14.45
C TYR A 38 7.63 18.63 13.58
N GLU A 39 7.14 19.69 12.95
CA GLU A 39 5.97 19.62 12.08
C GLU A 39 6.23 18.72 10.86
N LEU A 40 7.41 18.83 10.25
CA LEU A 40 7.79 17.99 9.12
C LEU A 40 7.90 16.51 9.53
N ASP A 41 8.52 16.22 10.67
CA ASP A 41 8.64 14.86 11.20
C ASP A 41 7.28 14.24 11.48
N TYR A 42 6.38 14.99 12.13
CA TYR A 42 5.00 14.57 12.38
C TYR A 42 4.23 14.25 11.08
N GLU A 43 4.35 15.10 10.07
CA GLU A 43 3.69 14.87 8.77
C GLU A 43 4.29 13.67 8.02
N ILE A 44 5.60 13.45 8.12
CA ILE A 44 6.28 12.27 7.58
C ILE A 44 5.80 10.99 8.26
N GLU A 45 5.68 10.98 9.59
CA GLU A 45 5.12 9.84 10.34
C GLU A 45 3.67 9.57 9.93
N ARG A 46 2.84 10.62 9.86
CA ARG A 46 1.44 10.46 9.45
C ARG A 46 1.29 9.90 8.04
N LEU A 47 2.16 10.33 7.11
CA LEU A 47 2.20 9.78 5.75
C LEU A 47 2.64 8.32 5.74
N ARG A 48 3.64 7.97 6.54
CA ARG A 48 4.14 6.59 6.68
C ARG A 48 3.04 5.65 7.16
N ASP A 49 2.28 6.05 8.17
CA ASP A 49 1.15 5.26 8.69
C ASP A 49 0.07 5.06 7.64
N ALA A 50 -0.27 6.12 6.88
CA ALA A 50 -1.25 6.03 5.80
C ALA A 50 -0.80 5.07 4.68
N VAL A 51 0.47 5.13 4.27
CA VAL A 51 1.03 4.25 3.24
C VAL A 51 1.04 2.80 3.72
N LEU A 52 1.41 2.55 4.98
CA LEU A 52 1.39 1.22 5.58
C LEU A 52 -0.02 0.62 5.58
N ALA A 53 -1.03 1.41 5.97
CA ALA A 53 -2.43 0.97 5.95
C ALA A 53 -2.93 0.63 4.54
N VAL A 54 -2.55 1.45 3.55
CA VAL A 54 -2.90 1.20 2.13
C VAL A 54 -2.20 -0.07 1.61
N ASP A 55 -0.91 -0.24 1.90
CA ASP A 55 -0.16 -1.43 1.51
C ASP A 55 -0.79 -2.72 2.07
N GLU A 56 -1.12 -2.71 3.37
CA GLU A 56 -1.78 -3.86 4.01
C GLU A 56 -3.14 -4.15 3.36
N ALA A 57 -3.95 -3.12 3.11
CA ALA A 57 -5.25 -3.26 2.47
C ALA A 57 -5.13 -3.84 1.05
N VAL A 58 -4.17 -3.36 0.25
CA VAL A 58 -3.92 -3.85 -1.11
C VAL A 58 -3.42 -5.30 -1.08
N ARG A 59 -2.51 -5.66 -0.17
CA ARG A 59 -2.05 -7.05 -0.01
C ARG A 59 -3.16 -7.98 0.48
N SER A 60 -4.02 -7.50 1.39
CA SER A 60 -5.20 -8.23 1.85
C SER A 60 -6.17 -8.48 0.70
N LEU A 61 -6.42 -7.47 -0.15
CA LEU A 61 -7.23 -7.61 -1.35
C LEU A 61 -6.62 -8.62 -2.32
N ALA A 62 -5.31 -8.57 -2.58
CA ALA A 62 -4.60 -9.51 -3.45
C ALA A 62 -4.76 -10.97 -2.97
N ARG A 63 -4.51 -11.22 -1.68
CA ARG A 63 -4.68 -12.54 -1.06
C ARG A 63 -6.12 -13.05 -1.15
N ARG A 64 -7.11 -12.17 -1.06
CA ARG A 64 -8.53 -12.56 -1.26
C ARG A 64 -8.81 -12.86 -2.72
N SER A 65 -8.35 -12.04 -3.66
CA SER A 65 -8.60 -12.28 -5.09
C SER A 65 -7.96 -13.56 -5.60
N GLU A 66 -6.81 -13.96 -5.05
CA GLU A 66 -6.15 -15.23 -5.39
C GLU A 66 -6.93 -16.48 -4.93
N ARG A 67 -7.82 -16.37 -3.93
CA ARG A 67 -8.65 -17.49 -3.44
C ARG A 67 -9.97 -17.68 -4.20
N TRP A 68 -10.39 -16.67 -4.97
CA TRP A 68 -11.64 -16.75 -5.75
C TRP A 68 -11.64 -17.74 -6.91
N PRO A 69 -10.52 -17.99 -7.64
CA PRO A 69 -10.47 -18.97 -8.72
C PRO A 69 -10.73 -20.41 -8.25
N GLU A 70 -10.32 -20.74 -7.02
CA GLU A 70 -10.48 -22.10 -6.47
C GLU A 70 -11.93 -22.38 -6.06
N VAL A 71 -12.61 -21.43 -5.42
CA VAL A 71 -14.01 -21.59 -5.02
C VAL A 71 -14.95 -21.68 -6.23
N ALA A 72 -14.68 -20.88 -7.28
CA ALA A 72 -15.46 -20.92 -8.52
C ALA A 72 -15.31 -22.25 -9.29
N ARG A 73 -14.11 -22.86 -9.28
CA ARG A 73 -13.89 -24.19 -9.90
C ARG A 73 -14.57 -25.31 -9.13
N VAL A 74 -14.57 -25.26 -7.80
CA VAL A 74 -15.26 -26.27 -6.97
C VAL A 74 -16.78 -26.21 -7.18
N HIS A 75 -17.36 -25.01 -7.29
CA HIS A 75 -18.79 -24.85 -7.57
C HIS A 75 -19.17 -25.30 -8.99
N ALA A 76 -18.34 -25.00 -10.00
CA ALA A 76 -18.58 -25.46 -11.37
C ALA A 76 -18.56 -27.00 -11.49
N LEU A 77 -17.62 -27.68 -10.82
CA LEU A 77 -17.56 -29.15 -10.81
C LEU A 77 -18.78 -29.79 -10.13
N GLN A 78 -19.31 -29.18 -9.07
CA GLN A 78 -20.51 -29.68 -8.40
C GLN A 78 -21.79 -29.54 -9.24
N THR A 79 -21.88 -28.51 -10.10
CA THR A 79 -23.05 -28.31 -10.97
C THR A 79 -23.07 -29.15 -12.25
N THR A 80 -21.97 -29.81 -12.60
CA THR A 80 -21.86 -30.60 -13.87
C THR A 80 -22.01 -32.11 -13.66
N LEU A 81 -22.30 -32.57 -12.43
CA LEU A 81 -22.52 -33.97 -12.06
C LEU A 81 -24.01 -34.27 -11.77
N HIS A 82 -24.91 -33.64 -12.54
CA HIS A 82 -26.34 -34.00 -12.58
C HIS A 82 -26.77 -34.40 -13.98
#